data_AF-A0AA43UKP8-F1
#
_entry.id   AF-A0AA43UKP8-F1
#
_cell.length_a   1.000
_cell.length_b   1.000
_cell.length_c   1.000
_cell.angle_alpha   90.00
_cell.angle_beta   90.00
_cell.angle_gamma   90.00
#
_symmetry.space_group_name_H-M   'P 1'
#
loop_
_entity.id
_entity.type
_entity.pdbx_description
1 polymer ?
#
loop_
_entity_poly.entity_id
_entity_poly.type
_entity_poly.pdbx_seq_one_letter_code
_entity_poly.pdbx_strand_id
1 'polypeptide(L)'
;MKTWYVTTEAGTAKPMTDADEISAAVSTVRSGESEFFVVEPEPESETSFIQASTWTRGVILGRSYVMELRVPAPEGYKHYRVRTKRFEDIESAVSRYLAGRAPESGVWTDVTDEFVDDVTDD
;
A
#
# COMPACT_ATOMS: atom_id res chain seq x y z
N MET A 1 -15.37 11.15 11.36
CA MET A 1 -14.38 10.07 11.13
C MET A 1 -14.22 9.91 9.63
N LYS A 2 -13.00 9.71 9.15
CA LYS A 2 -12.73 9.45 7.73
C LYS A 2 -13.03 7.96 7.46
N THR A 3 -13.75 7.67 6.38
CA THR A 3 -13.94 6.30 5.91
C THR A 3 -12.79 5.92 4.99
N TRP A 4 -12.34 4.68 5.13
CA TRP A 4 -11.36 4.03 4.26
C TRP A 4 -11.98 2.80 3.64
N TYR A 5 -11.48 2.41 2.47
CA TYR A 5 -11.92 1.23 1.74
C TYR A 5 -10.77 0.23 1.75
N VAL A 6 -11.02 -0.95 2.32
CA VAL A 6 -10.01 -1.99 2.50
C VAL A 6 -10.37 -3.22 1.68
N THR A 7 -9.44 -3.64 0.82
CA THR A 7 -9.57 -4.82 -0.03
C THR A 7 -8.51 -5.84 0.40
N THR A 8 -8.91 -7.00 0.90
CA THR A 8 -8.01 -8.12 1.26
C THR A 8 -8.33 -9.39 0.47
N GLU A 9 -9.37 -9.37 -0.35
CA GLU A 9 -9.84 -10.45 -1.20
C GLU A 9 -10.18 -9.86 -2.56
N ALA A 10 -10.04 -10.65 -3.63
CA ALA A 10 -10.25 -10.15 -4.98
C ALA A 10 -11.68 -9.59 -5.16
N GLY A 11 -11.76 -8.33 -5.59
CA GLY A 11 -12.98 -7.75 -6.16
C GLY A 11 -13.99 -7.14 -5.19
N THR A 12 -13.69 -6.95 -3.90
CA THR A 12 -14.61 -6.19 -3.01
C THR A 12 -13.87 -5.38 -1.95
N ALA A 13 -13.97 -4.05 -2.07
CA ALA A 13 -13.49 -3.12 -1.05
C ALA A 13 -14.55 -2.95 0.06
N LYS A 14 -14.14 -3.11 1.32
CA LYS A 14 -15.01 -2.98 2.49
C LYS A 14 -14.80 -1.61 3.15
N PRO A 15 -15.86 -0.82 3.40
CA PRO A 15 -15.72 0.45 4.10
C PRO A 15 -15.42 0.21 5.59
N MET A 16 -14.41 0.90 6.12
CA MET A 16 -13.95 0.83 7.50
C MET A 16 -13.66 2.23 8.04
N THR A 17 -13.96 2.48 9.30
CA THR A 17 -13.71 3.78 9.97
C THR A 17 -12.80 3.65 11.19
N ASP A 18 -12.59 2.43 11.68
CA ASP A 18 -11.75 2.12 12.83
C ASP A 18 -10.33 1.71 12.36
N ALA A 19 -9.31 2.36 12.89
CA ALA A 19 -7.92 2.08 12.55
C ALA A 19 -7.47 0.68 13.02
N ASP A 20 -8.01 0.19 14.14
CA ASP A 20 -7.69 -1.14 14.67
C ASP A 20 -8.30 -2.24 13.78
N GLU A 21 -9.50 -2.00 13.24
CA GLU A 21 -10.13 -2.90 12.26
C GLU A 21 -9.32 -2.96 10.95
N ILE A 22 -8.86 -1.79 10.46
CA ILE A 22 -7.99 -1.71 9.28
C ILE A 22 -6.67 -2.46 9.55
N SER A 23 -6.07 -2.28 10.72
CA SER A 23 -4.83 -2.97 11.11
C SER A 23 -5.01 -4.49 11.20
N ALA A 24 -6.16 -4.96 11.71
CA ALA A 24 -6.50 -6.37 11.75
C ALA A 24 -6.67 -6.95 10.34
N ALA A 25 -7.35 -6.23 9.44
CA ALA A 25 -7.51 -6.64 8.05
C ALA A 25 -6.16 -6.73 7.32
N VAL A 26 -5.29 -5.74 7.46
CA VAL A 26 -3.93 -5.75 6.90
C VAL A 26 -3.11 -6.95 7.43
N SER A 27 -3.26 -7.29 8.71
CA SER A 27 -2.54 -8.40 9.35
C SER A 27 -2.85 -9.79 8.78
N THR A 28 -3.94 -9.95 8.03
CA THR A 28 -4.27 -11.20 7.32
C THR A 28 -3.19 -11.60 6.30
N VAL A 29 -2.46 -10.62 5.75
CA VAL A 29 -1.30 -10.88 4.87
C VAL A 29 -0.13 -11.51 5.64
N ARG A 30 0.06 -11.15 6.90
CA ARG A 30 1.07 -11.77 7.78
C ARG A 30 0.68 -13.19 8.18
N SER A 31 -0.59 -13.45 8.48
CA SER A 31 -1.04 -14.82 8.79
C SER A 31 -1.05 -15.72 7.55
N GLY A 32 -1.13 -15.13 6.35
CA GLY A 32 -1.23 -15.86 5.09
C GLY A 32 -2.67 -16.25 4.74
N GLU A 33 -3.65 -15.67 5.42
CA GLU A 33 -5.07 -15.74 5.05
C GLU A 33 -5.34 -14.94 3.77
N SER A 34 -4.58 -13.87 3.55
CA SER A 34 -4.56 -13.12 2.29
C SER A 34 -3.16 -13.01 1.71
N GLU A 35 -3.09 -12.89 0.38
CA GLU A 35 -1.84 -12.62 -0.32
C GLU A 35 -1.55 -11.12 -0.44
N PHE A 36 -2.55 -10.25 -0.25
CA PHE A 36 -2.41 -8.81 -0.46
C PHE A 36 -3.42 -7.98 0.35
N PHE A 37 -3.19 -6.68 0.43
CA PHE A 37 -4.22 -5.72 0.79
C PHE A 37 -4.10 -4.44 -0.04
N VAL A 38 -5.19 -3.68 -0.11
CA VAL A 38 -5.23 -2.29 -0.59
C VAL A 38 -6.06 -1.47 0.41
N VAL A 39 -5.58 -0.29 0.77
CA VAL A 39 -6.30 0.70 1.60
C VAL A 39 -6.37 2.04 0.87
N GLU A 40 -7.59 2.53 0.65
CA GLU A 40 -7.87 3.68 -0.23
C GLU A 40 -8.90 4.62 0.42
N PRO A 41 -8.87 5.93 0.16
CA PRO A 41 -9.88 6.87 0.68
C PRO A 41 -11.23 6.73 -0.02
N GLU A 42 -11.23 6.18 -1.23
CA GLU A 42 -12.39 5.85 -2.07
C GLU A 42 -12.04 4.59 -2.88
N PRO A 43 -13.03 3.78 -3.31
CA PRO A 43 -12.77 2.60 -4.12
C PRO A 43 -12.06 2.96 -5.43
N GLU A 44 -11.07 2.16 -5.84
CA GLU A 44 -10.36 2.31 -7.12
C GLU A 44 -9.68 3.69 -7.27
N SER A 45 -9.12 4.21 -6.18
CA SER A 45 -8.47 5.51 -6.17
C SER A 45 -7.18 5.48 -6.98
N GLU A 46 -7.17 6.17 -8.11
CA GLU A 46 -5.98 6.25 -8.97
C GLU A 46 -4.87 7.13 -8.38
N THR A 47 -5.17 7.97 -7.39
CA THR A 47 -4.24 9.00 -6.91
C THR A 47 -3.83 8.83 -5.45
N SER A 48 -4.50 7.94 -4.70
CA SER A 48 -4.23 7.76 -3.27
C SER A 48 -4.52 6.33 -2.80
N PHE A 49 -3.48 5.54 -2.56
CA PHE A 49 -3.63 4.23 -1.94
C PHE A 49 -2.36 3.82 -1.20
N ILE A 50 -2.50 2.89 -0.27
CA ILE A 50 -1.39 2.06 0.18
C ILE A 50 -1.77 0.59 -0.03
N GLN A 51 -0.88 -0.18 -0.64
CA GLN A 51 -1.08 -1.60 -0.88
C GLN A 51 0.18 -2.38 -0.54
N ALA A 52 0.01 -3.64 -0.16
CA ALA A 52 1.13 -4.57 -0.11
C ALA A 52 0.69 -5.95 -0.60
N SER A 53 1.63 -6.69 -1.16
CA SER A 53 1.45 -8.07 -1.58
C SER A 53 2.61 -8.94 -1.11
N THR A 54 2.31 -10.21 -0.90
CA THR A 54 3.30 -11.23 -0.61
C THR A 54 4.17 -11.45 -1.84
N TRP A 55 5.47 -11.27 -1.68
CA TRP A 55 6.48 -11.50 -2.70
C TRP A 55 7.38 -12.65 -2.28
N THR A 56 7.16 -13.84 -2.83
CA THR A 56 8.02 -15.01 -2.57
C THR A 56 8.87 -15.31 -3.81
N ARG A 57 10.16 -14.93 -3.76
CA ARG A 57 11.17 -15.48 -4.69
C ARG A 57 11.86 -16.66 -4.00
N GLY A 58 11.38 -17.88 -4.25
CA GLY A 58 12.00 -19.12 -3.80
C GLY A 58 11.77 -19.46 -2.32
N VAL A 59 11.46 -20.73 -2.04
CA VAL A 59 11.09 -21.27 -0.72
C VAL A 59 12.15 -21.01 0.37
N ILE A 60 13.42 -20.87 -0.01
CA ILE A 60 14.56 -20.75 0.92
C ILE A 60 14.68 -19.37 1.57
N LEU A 61 14.17 -18.29 0.94
CA LEU A 61 14.43 -16.93 1.39
C LEU A 61 13.43 -16.41 2.45
N GLY A 62 12.42 -17.20 2.78
CA GLY A 62 11.32 -16.81 3.65
C GLY A 62 10.34 -15.83 2.98
N ARG A 63 9.29 -15.45 3.71
CA ARG A 63 8.27 -14.50 3.22
C ARG A 63 8.90 -13.11 3.08
N SER A 64 8.69 -12.47 1.94
CA SER A 64 8.95 -11.04 1.76
C SER A 64 7.73 -10.37 1.17
N TYR A 65 7.70 -9.05 1.19
CA TYR A 65 6.56 -8.25 0.78
C TYR A 65 7.04 -7.14 -0.14
N VAL A 66 6.22 -6.82 -1.14
CA VAL A 66 6.34 -5.57 -1.88
C VAL A 66 5.19 -4.69 -1.42
N MET A 67 5.52 -3.45 -1.06
CA MET A 67 4.54 -2.45 -0.64
C MET A 67 4.67 -1.24 -1.55
N GLU A 68 3.54 -0.66 -1.89
CA GLU A 68 3.42 0.53 -2.70
C GLU A 68 2.53 1.56 -2.02
N LEU A 69 2.89 2.82 -2.16
CA LEU A 69 2.16 3.95 -1.63
C LEU A 69 2.05 5.00 -2.72
N ARG A 70 0.82 5.40 -3.02
CA ARG A 70 0.53 6.54 -3.87
C ARG A 70 -0.06 7.66 -3.01
N VAL A 71 0.51 8.86 -3.11
CA VAL A 71 0.04 10.05 -2.39
C VAL A 71 -0.27 11.18 -3.36
N PRO A 72 -1.38 11.91 -3.18
CA PRO A 72 -1.70 13.08 -4.01
C PRO A 72 -0.59 14.14 -3.94
N ALA A 73 -0.31 14.78 -5.08
CA ALA A 73 0.67 15.85 -5.24
C ALA A 73 0.12 16.96 -6.16
N PRO A 74 0.68 18.19 -6.14
CA PRO A 74 0.18 19.30 -6.97
C PRO A 74 0.09 19.00 -8.47
N GLU A 75 0.96 18.13 -9.00
CA GLU A 75 1.03 17.75 -10.42
C GLU A 75 0.54 16.30 -10.66
N GLY A 76 -0.32 15.77 -9.77
CA GLY A 76 -0.85 14.41 -9.87
C GLY A 76 -0.61 13.62 -8.59
N TYR A 77 0.37 12.72 -8.60
CA TYR A 77 0.71 11.89 -7.45
C TYR A 77 2.21 11.64 -7.35
N LYS A 78 2.65 11.19 -6.18
CA LYS A 78 3.94 10.51 -6.00
C LYS A 78 3.71 9.05 -5.70
N HIS A 79 4.50 8.18 -6.31
CA HIS A 79 4.42 6.73 -6.13
C HIS A 79 5.72 6.23 -5.51
N TYR A 80 5.59 5.61 -4.35
CA TYR A 80 6.69 5.02 -3.62
C TYR A 80 6.56 3.50 -3.59
N ARG A 81 7.66 2.78 -3.75
CA ARG A 81 7.73 1.32 -3.61
C ARG A 81 8.83 0.93 -2.62
N VAL A 82 8.58 -0.10 -1.84
CA VAL A 82 9.58 -0.74 -0.98
C VAL A 82 9.41 -2.25 -1.00
N ARG A 83 10.52 -2.97 -0.89
CA ARG A 83 10.52 -4.40 -0.62
C ARG A 83 11.09 -4.65 0.77
N THR A 84 10.33 -5.35 1.62
CA THR A 84 10.74 -5.62 3.00
C THR A 84 10.51 -7.09 3.38
N LYS A 85 11.24 -7.57 4.38
CA LYS A 85 10.96 -8.83 5.09
C LYS A 85 10.24 -8.61 6.41
N ARG A 86 10.17 -7.37 6.89
CA ARG A 86 9.61 -6.99 8.19
C ARG A 86 8.19 -6.50 7.97
N PHE A 87 7.23 -7.21 8.53
CA PHE A 87 5.83 -6.82 8.39
C PHE A 87 5.51 -5.56 9.21
N GLU A 88 6.31 -5.28 10.24
CA GLU A 88 6.20 -4.08 11.07
C GLU A 88 6.42 -2.79 10.27
N ASP A 89 7.24 -2.85 9.21
CA ASP A 89 7.44 -1.71 8.30
C ASP A 89 6.13 -1.38 7.55
N ILE A 90 5.33 -2.41 7.25
CA ILE A 90 4.02 -2.28 6.58
C ILE A 90 2.98 -1.72 7.54
N GLU A 91 2.89 -2.27 8.76
CA GLU A 91 1.99 -1.77 9.81
C GLU A 91 2.27 -0.29 10.12
N SER A 92 3.55 0.08 10.26
CA SER A 92 3.98 1.47 10.46
C SER A 92 3.58 2.38 9.29
N ALA A 93 3.79 1.94 8.05
CA ALA A 93 3.44 2.71 6.86
C ALA A 93 1.92 2.93 6.74
N VAL A 94 1.11 1.89 7.00
CA VAL A 94 -0.37 1.99 7.02
C VAL A 94 -0.80 2.99 8.09
N SER A 95 -0.29 2.89 9.32
CA SER A 95 -0.62 3.83 10.40
C SER A 95 -0.33 5.29 10.00
N ARG A 96 0.82 5.54 9.36
CA ARG A 96 1.21 6.87 8.88
C ARG A 96 0.32 7.35 7.74
N TYR A 97 0.00 6.49 6.79
CA TYR A 97 -0.90 6.81 5.67
C TYR A 97 -2.30 7.20 6.17
N LEU A 98 -2.87 6.43 7.12
CA LEU A 98 -4.15 6.75 7.75
C LEU A 98 -4.13 8.10 8.47
N ALA A 99 -2.97 8.47 9.04
CA ALA A 99 -2.73 9.76 9.66
C ALA A 99 -2.41 10.91 8.68
N GLY A 100 -2.43 10.66 7.37
CA GLY A 100 -2.10 11.64 6.33
C GLY A 100 -0.62 12.05 6.32
N ARG A 101 0.27 11.19 6.82
CA ARG A 101 1.72 11.43 6.90
C ARG A 101 2.45 10.62 5.85
N ALA A 102 3.51 11.20 5.30
CA ALA A 102 4.46 10.49 4.45
C ALA A 102 5.12 9.32 5.21
N PRO A 103 5.51 8.24 4.52
CA PRO A 103 6.22 7.12 5.13
C PRO A 103 7.61 7.58 5.60
N GLU A 104 8.25 6.79 6.45
CA GLU A 104 9.60 7.10 6.93
C GLU A 104 10.62 7.05 5.78
N SER A 105 11.39 8.12 5.61
CA SER A 105 12.33 8.27 4.51
C SER A 105 13.55 7.34 4.67
N GLY A 106 14.08 6.83 3.54
CA GLY A 106 15.35 6.08 3.49
C GLY A 106 15.25 4.64 2.97
N VAL A 107 14.08 4.01 3.03
CA VAL A 107 13.84 2.64 2.49
C VAL A 107 12.90 2.61 1.28
N TRP A 108 12.17 3.71 1.05
CA TRP A 108 11.27 3.84 -0.09
C TRP A 108 12.01 4.35 -1.32
N THR A 109 11.75 3.69 -2.44
CA THR A 109 12.17 4.15 -3.76
C THR A 109 11.02 4.96 -4.35
N ASP A 110 11.28 6.19 -4.77
CA ASP A 110 10.35 6.95 -5.60
C ASP A 110 10.37 6.33 -7.00
N VAL A 111 9.23 5.80 -7.42
CA VAL A 111 9.03 5.14 -8.71
C VAL A 111 8.01 5.91 -9.55
N THR A 112 7.74 7.18 -9.22
CA THR A 112 6.75 7.99 -9.93
C THR A 112 7.00 7.98 -11.43
N ASP A 113 8.26 8.15 -11.85
CA ASP A 113 8.70 8.14 -13.25
C ASP A 113 8.46 6.81 -13.98
N GLU A 114 8.26 5.69 -13.28
CA GLU A 114 7.90 4.39 -13.92
C GLU A 114 6.42 4.36 -14.39
N PHE A 115 5.60 5.31 -13.93
CA PHE A 115 4.15 5.33 -14.12
C PHE A 115 3.61 6.62 -14.73
N VAL A 116 4.48 7.60 -14.96
CA VAL A 116 4.19 8.71 -15.86
C VAL A 116 4.66 8.24 -17.23
N ASP A 117 3.74 7.84 -18.10
CA ASP A 117 4.10 7.53 -19.49
C ASP A 117 4.90 8.71 -20.06
N ASP A 118 6.03 8.40 -20.70
CA ASP A 118 6.72 9.33 -21.60
C ASP A 118 5.65 9.86 -22.58
N VAL A 119 5.16 11.07 -22.34
CA VAL A 119 4.37 11.81 -23.31
C VAL A 119 5.35 12.22 -24.39
N THR A 120 5.74 11.28 -25.25
CA THR A 120 6.28 11.62 -26.56
C THR A 120 5.14 12.21 -27.36
N ASP A 121 5.07 13.54 -27.35
CA ASP A 121 4.38 14.36 -28.35
C ASP A 121 4.78 13.86 -29.76
N ASP A 122 3.79 13.50 -30.58
CA ASP A 122 3.89 13.33 -32.04
C ASP A 122 2.89 14.28 -32.71
#